data_AF-A0A973AVD0-F1
#
_entry.id   AF-A0A973AVD0-F1
#
_cell.length_a   1.000
_cell.length_b   1.000
_cell.length_c   1.000
_cell.angle_alpha   90.00
_cell.angle_beta   90.00
_cell.angle_gamma   90.00
#
_symmetry.space_group_name_H-M   'P 1'
#
loop_
_entity.id
_entity.type
_entity.pdbx_description
1 polymer ?
#
loop_
_entity_poly.entity_id
_entity_poly.type
_entity_poly.pdbx_seq_one_letter_code
_entity_poly.pdbx_strand_id
1 'polypeptide(L)'
;MLAAFLRERWDLVALAVLALAPLVLPALGGALGGQVTTLFIYCILALGLNVMVGYTGLVHLGIASFFGIGAYLVAILTVPMYPFQIGFAAATVVSVLATAGIGLALGAPTLRLRGDYLAIVTLGFGEVVKVTLRNLEQITGGMKGLNPVPPPGAG
;
A
#
# COMPACT_ATOMS: atom_id res chain seq x y z
N MET A 1 6.10 -6.70 -37.71
CA MET A 1 4.65 -6.71 -37.45
C MET A 1 4.33 -6.68 -35.96
N LEU A 2 4.96 -7.51 -35.11
CA LEU A 2 4.76 -7.51 -33.64
C LEU A 2 5.18 -6.20 -32.94
N ALA A 3 6.27 -5.56 -33.38
CA ALA A 3 6.82 -4.34 -32.76
C ALA A 3 5.94 -3.08 -32.95
N ALA A 4 5.09 -3.04 -33.98
CA ALA A 4 4.17 -1.94 -34.22
C ALA A 4 2.90 -2.06 -33.34
N PHE A 5 2.41 -3.29 -33.16
CA PHE A 5 1.28 -3.60 -32.26
C PHE A 5 1.63 -3.34 -30.79
N LEU A 6 2.87 -3.66 -30.40
CA LEU A 6 3.42 -3.32 -29.09
C LEU A 6 3.55 -1.80 -28.87
N ARG A 7 3.50 -0.96 -29.92
CA ARG A 7 3.59 0.51 -29.82
C ARG A 7 2.25 1.19 -29.52
N GLU A 8 1.15 0.64 -30.02
CA GLU A 8 -0.20 1.20 -29.81
C GLU A 8 -0.88 0.75 -28.52
N ARG A 9 -0.40 -0.34 -27.89
CA ARG A 9 -0.97 -0.88 -26.64
C ARG A 9 0.03 -0.90 -25.49
N TRP A 10 0.86 0.15 -25.38
CA TRP A 10 1.84 0.32 -24.28
C TRP A 10 1.19 0.11 -22.92
N ASP A 11 -0.05 0.54 -22.75
CA ASP A 11 -0.82 0.38 -21.51
C ASP A 11 -1.05 -1.09 -21.15
N LEU A 12 -1.30 -1.97 -22.13
CA LEU A 12 -1.48 -3.40 -21.88
C LEU A 12 -0.16 -4.11 -21.60
N VAL A 13 0.92 -3.69 -22.25
CA VAL A 13 2.26 -4.23 -21.98
C VAL A 13 2.71 -3.80 -20.59
N ALA A 14 2.47 -2.54 -20.22
CA ALA A 14 2.74 -2.04 -18.87
C ALA A 14 1.88 -2.75 -17.81
N LEU A 15 0.58 -2.94 -18.05
CA LEU A 15 -0.31 -3.67 -17.13
C LEU A 15 0.06 -5.16 -17.03
N ALA A 16 0.41 -5.81 -18.14
CA ALA A 16 0.85 -7.21 -18.14
C ALA A 16 2.19 -7.37 -17.43
N VAL A 17 3.16 -6.48 -17.68
CA VAL A 17 4.47 -6.49 -16.99
C VAL A 17 4.30 -6.18 -15.51
N LEU A 18 3.42 -5.25 -15.12
CA LEU A 18 3.14 -4.93 -13.72
C LEU A 18 2.46 -6.10 -12.98
N ALA A 19 1.59 -6.84 -13.67
CA ALA A 19 0.92 -8.02 -13.13
C ALA A 19 1.84 -9.25 -13.06
N LEU A 20 2.76 -9.43 -14.02
CA LEU A 20 3.70 -10.56 -14.06
C LEU A 20 4.98 -10.33 -13.24
N ALA A 21 5.38 -9.07 -13.04
CA ALA A 21 6.56 -8.71 -12.25
C ALA A 21 6.62 -9.37 -10.87
N PRO A 22 5.55 -9.36 -10.04
CA PRO A 22 5.58 -10.01 -8.73
C PRO A 22 5.75 -11.54 -8.78
N LEU A 23 5.56 -12.18 -9.95
CA LEU A 23 5.70 -13.63 -10.12
C LEU A 23 7.09 -14.05 -10.63
N VAL A 24 7.76 -13.18 -11.40
CA VAL A 24 9.07 -13.49 -12.02
C VAL A 24 10.24 -13.05 -11.12
N LEU A 25 10.07 -11.98 -10.34
CA LEU A 25 11.12 -11.40 -9.51
C LEU A 25 11.51 -12.21 -8.26
N PRO A 26 10.62 -12.99 -7.61
CA PRO A 26 11.02 -13.88 -6.52
C PRO A 26 11.94 -15.03 -6.97
N ALA A 27 11.96 -15.36 -8.27
CA ALA A 27 12.79 -16.42 -8.83
C ALA A 27 14.25 -16.00 -9.07
N LEU A 28 14.56 -14.70 -9.01
CA LEU A 28 15.93 -14.16 -9.06
C LEU A 28 16.45 -14.00 -7.64
N GLY A 29 16.94 -15.11 -7.06
CA GLY A 29 17.41 -15.16 -5.67
C GLY A 29 18.55 -14.18 -5.33
N GLY A 30 18.56 -13.72 -4.08
CA GLY A 30 19.66 -13.01 -3.44
C GLY A 30 19.63 -11.48 -3.59
N ALA A 31 19.62 -10.75 -2.46
CA ALA A 31 19.76 -9.30 -2.23
C ALA A 31 18.90 -8.32 -3.08
N LEU A 32 18.86 -8.50 -4.40
CA LEU A 32 18.09 -7.73 -5.37
C LEU A 32 16.59 -7.97 -5.24
N GLY A 33 16.12 -9.18 -4.93
CA GLY A 33 14.68 -9.46 -4.81
C GLY A 33 13.97 -8.58 -3.77
N GLY A 34 14.59 -8.35 -2.61
CA GLY A 34 14.04 -7.45 -1.59
C GLY A 34 14.09 -5.97 -1.99
N GLN A 35 15.20 -5.53 -2.62
CA GLN A 35 15.36 -4.15 -3.08
C GLN A 35 14.38 -3.83 -4.21
N VAL A 36 14.23 -4.74 -5.16
CA VAL A 36 13.30 -4.61 -6.28
C VAL A 36 11.86 -4.61 -5.76
N THR A 37 11.50 -5.49 -4.81
CA THR A 37 10.17 -5.47 -4.19
C THR A 37 9.87 -4.11 -3.55
N THR A 38 10.82 -3.55 -2.79
CA THR A 38 10.67 -2.21 -2.21
C THR A 38 10.54 -1.12 -3.28
N LEU A 39 11.30 -1.22 -4.37
CA LEU A 39 11.17 -0.31 -5.52
C LEU A 39 9.75 -0.37 -6.11
N PHE A 40 9.20 -1.58 -6.35
CA PHE A 40 7.85 -1.75 -6.86
C PHE A 40 6.79 -1.17 -5.90
N ILE A 41 6.95 -1.33 -4.58
CA ILE A 41 6.07 -0.73 -3.59
C ILE A 41 6.08 0.80 -3.73
N TYR A 42 7.25 1.42 -3.83
CA TYR A 42 7.35 2.87 -4.02
C TYR A 42 6.83 3.33 -5.38
N CYS A 43 6.99 2.54 -6.45
CA CYS A 43 6.39 2.82 -7.75
C CYS A 43 4.86 2.83 -7.66
N ILE A 44 4.25 1.86 -6.99
CA ILE A 44 2.79 1.82 -6.78
C ILE A 44 2.32 3.04 -5.97
N LEU A 45 3.05 3.42 -4.91
CA LEU A 45 2.76 4.62 -4.13
C LEU A 45 2.86 5.89 -4.97
N ALA A 46 3.91 6.02 -5.78
CA ALA A 46 4.10 7.15 -6.68
C ALA A 46 3.00 7.24 -7.73
N LEU A 47 2.57 6.10 -8.31
CA LEU A 47 1.44 6.04 -9.23
C LEU A 47 0.13 6.44 -8.55
N GLY A 48 -0.14 5.96 -7.34
CA GLY A 48 -1.31 6.37 -6.56
C GLY A 48 -1.32 7.87 -6.27
N LEU A 49 -0.16 8.44 -5.92
CA LEU A 49 -0.01 9.87 -5.71
C LEU A 49 -0.18 10.66 -7.02
N ASN A 50 0.34 10.17 -8.15
CA ASN A 50 0.16 10.78 -9.46
C ASN A 50 -1.32 10.81 -9.84
N VAL A 51 -2.06 9.72 -9.60
CA VAL A 51 -3.50 9.70 -9.89
C VAL A 51 -4.24 10.76 -9.08
N MET A 52 -3.94 10.91 -7.79
CA MET A 52 -4.56 11.95 -6.98
C MET A 52 -4.13 13.35 -7.42
N VAL A 53 -2.84 13.67 -7.35
CA VAL A 53 -2.36 15.04 -7.55
C VAL A 53 -2.45 15.45 -9.03
N GLY A 54 -2.15 14.54 -9.95
CA GLY A 54 -2.12 14.78 -11.39
C GLY A 54 -3.50 14.99 -12.00
N TYR A 55 -4.50 14.16 -11.67
CA TYR A 55 -5.84 14.30 -12.26
C TYR A 55 -6.76 15.22 -11.48
N THR A 56 -6.65 15.30 -10.15
CA THR A 56 -7.53 16.15 -9.34
C THR A 56 -6.97 17.55 -9.10
N GLY A 57 -5.66 17.75 -9.29
CA GLY A 57 -4.97 19.01 -9.01
C GLY A 57 -4.89 19.36 -7.51
N LEU A 58 -5.26 18.43 -6.63
CA LEU A 58 -5.28 18.63 -5.18
C LEU A 58 -4.08 17.98 -4.50
N VAL A 59 -3.52 18.64 -3.49
CA VAL A 59 -2.38 18.15 -2.72
C VAL A 59 -2.84 17.07 -1.72
N HIS A 60 -2.19 15.91 -1.75
CA HIS A 60 -2.45 14.79 -0.84
C HIS A 60 -1.19 14.37 -0.10
N LEU A 61 -1.08 14.72 1.19
CA LEU A 61 0.11 14.46 2.01
C LEU A 61 -0.06 13.24 2.95
N GLY A 62 -1.26 12.64 2.98
CA GLY A 62 -1.59 11.52 3.86
C GLY A 62 -1.36 10.12 3.28
N ILE A 63 -0.70 9.98 2.13
CA ILE A 63 -0.62 8.68 1.41
C ILE A 63 0.14 7.61 2.21
N ALA A 64 1.12 8.04 3.01
CA ALA A 64 1.89 7.17 3.89
C ALA A 64 1.03 6.52 4.98
N SER A 65 -0.06 7.16 5.42
CA SER A 65 -0.95 6.60 6.43
C SER A 65 -1.74 5.40 5.89
N PHE A 66 -2.25 5.48 4.67
CA PHE A 66 -2.94 4.36 4.04
C PHE A 66 -1.99 3.19 3.79
N PHE A 67 -0.76 3.48 3.35
CA PHE A 67 0.28 2.49 3.21
C PHE A 67 0.58 1.78 4.54
N GLY A 68 0.76 2.54 5.62
CA GLY A 68 1.04 2.01 6.95
C GLY A 68 -0.11 1.14 7.49
N ILE A 69 -1.35 1.63 7.41
CA ILE A 69 -2.53 0.88 7.87
C ILE A 69 -2.65 -0.46 7.14
N GLY A 70 -2.52 -0.47 5.82
CA GLY A 70 -2.58 -1.70 5.03
C GLY A 70 -1.47 -2.69 5.41
N ALA A 71 -0.24 -2.21 5.58
CA ALA A 71 0.90 -3.04 5.98
C ALA A 71 0.71 -3.65 7.38
N TYR A 72 0.25 -2.86 8.35
CA TYR A 72 -0.03 -3.36 9.71
C TYR A 72 -1.18 -4.35 9.75
N LEU A 73 -2.23 -4.15 8.94
CA LEU A 73 -3.34 -5.12 8.87
C LEU A 73 -2.85 -6.47 8.33
N VAL A 74 -2.07 -6.49 7.25
CA VAL A 74 -1.48 -7.73 6.74
C VAL A 74 -0.56 -8.36 7.80
N ALA A 75 0.27 -7.57 8.47
CA ALA A 75 1.15 -8.07 9.52
C ALA A 75 0.36 -8.69 10.69
N ILE A 76 -0.66 -8.00 11.23
CA ILE A 76 -1.47 -8.50 12.36
C ILE A 76 -2.19 -9.81 11.99
N LEU A 77 -2.66 -9.93 10.74
CA LEU A 77 -3.40 -11.10 10.27
C LEU A 77 -2.51 -12.31 9.97
N THR A 78 -1.21 -12.11 9.72
CA THR A 78 -0.26 -13.16 9.32
C THR A 78 0.74 -13.53 10.42
N VAL A 79 1.03 -12.63 11.35
CA VAL A 79 2.05 -12.83 12.39
C VAL A 79 1.60 -13.93 13.36
N PRO A 80 2.50 -14.89 13.71
CA PRO A 80 2.16 -16.03 14.56
C PRO A 80 1.84 -15.68 16.02
N MET A 81 2.05 -14.42 16.42
CA MET A 81 1.63 -13.88 17.72
C MET A 81 0.10 -13.78 17.86
N TYR A 82 -0.64 -13.68 16.75
CA TYR A 82 -2.09 -13.57 16.74
C TYR A 82 -2.76 -14.86 16.26
N PRO A 83 -3.95 -15.20 16.78
CA PRO A 83 -4.61 -16.48 16.51
C PRO A 83 -5.21 -16.61 15.11
N PHE A 84 -5.20 -15.55 14.28
CA PHE A 84 -5.84 -15.56 12.97
C PHE A 84 -5.07 -16.38 11.93
N GLN A 85 -3.73 -16.21 11.88
CA GLN A 85 -2.80 -16.91 10.98
C GLN A 85 -3.38 -17.18 9.59
N ILE A 86 -4.07 -16.20 9.00
CA ILE A 86 -4.71 -16.39 7.71
C ILE A 86 -3.64 -16.30 6.61
N GLY A 87 -3.78 -17.11 5.56
CA GLY A 87 -2.83 -17.12 4.45
C GLY A 87 -2.64 -15.73 3.83
N PHE A 88 -1.43 -15.43 3.36
CA PHE A 88 -1.02 -14.11 2.86
C PHE A 88 -2.01 -13.51 1.84
N ALA A 89 -2.52 -14.33 0.92
CA ALA A 89 -3.49 -13.87 -0.10
C ALA A 89 -4.81 -13.40 0.53
N ALA A 90 -5.36 -14.18 1.47
CA ALA A 90 -6.58 -13.81 2.19
C ALA A 90 -6.36 -12.58 3.07
N ALA A 91 -5.22 -12.51 3.78
CA ALA A 91 -4.84 -11.35 4.58
C ALA A 91 -4.75 -10.07 3.73
N THR A 92 -4.19 -10.17 2.52
CA THR A 92 -4.07 -9.05 1.60
C THR A 92 -5.43 -8.54 1.16
N VAL A 93 -6.35 -9.43 0.74
CA VAL A 93 -7.70 -9.02 0.32
C VAL A 93 -8.45 -8.33 1.46
N VAL A 94 -8.43 -8.92 2.65
CA VAL A 94 -9.08 -8.33 3.84
C VAL A 94 -8.48 -6.96 4.16
N SER A 95 -7.16 -6.83 4.12
CA SER A 95 -6.46 -5.57 4.41
C SER A 95 -6.76 -4.49 3.36
N VAL A 96 -6.86 -4.86 2.08
CA VAL A 96 -7.25 -3.96 1.00
C VAL A 96 -8.68 -3.45 1.23
N LEU A 97 -9.63 -4.33 1.53
CA LEU A 97 -11.02 -3.94 1.77
C LEU A 97 -11.15 -3.05 3.01
N ALA A 98 -10.46 -3.38 4.10
CA ALA A 98 -10.46 -2.57 5.31
C ALA A 98 -9.84 -1.19 5.08
N THR A 99 -8.69 -1.12 4.38
CA THR A 99 -8.02 0.14 4.07
C THR A 99 -8.86 0.99 3.10
N ALA A 100 -9.51 0.37 2.12
CA ALA A 100 -10.47 1.03 1.24
C ALA A 100 -11.66 1.59 2.02
N GLY A 101 -12.19 0.84 3.00
CA GLY A 101 -13.24 1.32 3.89
C GLY A 101 -12.84 2.56 4.68
N ILE A 102 -11.62 2.59 5.25
CA ILE A 102 -11.06 3.76 5.92
C ILE A 102 -10.90 4.93 4.93
N GLY A 103 -10.42 4.64 3.72
CA GLY A 103 -10.31 5.61 2.64
C GLY A 103 -11.65 6.24 2.26
N LEU A 104 -12.71 5.44 2.17
CA LEU A 104 -14.07 5.94 1.91
C LEU A 104 -14.61 6.76 3.09
N ALA A 105 -14.37 6.31 4.32
CA ALA A 105 -14.79 7.03 5.53
C ALA A 105 -14.11 8.40 5.64
N LEU A 106 -12.84 8.51 5.24
CA LEU A 106 -12.12 9.78 5.17
C LEU A 106 -12.46 10.59 3.90
N GLY A 107 -12.67 9.91 2.78
CA GLY A 107 -13.01 10.48 1.47
C GLY A 107 -14.36 11.19 1.46
N ALA A 108 -15.38 10.58 2.07
CA ALA A 108 -16.74 11.13 2.12
C ALA A 108 -16.82 12.56 2.70
N PRO A 109 -16.25 12.88 3.88
CA PRO A 109 -16.25 14.24 4.41
C PRO A 109 -15.30 15.18 3.66
N THR A 110 -14.18 14.67 3.12
CA THR A 110 -13.17 15.51 2.46
C THR A 110 -13.57 15.96 1.06
N LEU A 111 -14.51 15.27 0.39
CA LEU A 111 -15.13 15.73 -0.87
C LEU A 111 -15.79 17.11 -0.77
N ARG A 112 -16.13 17.56 0.44
CA ARG A 112 -16.72 18.90 0.68
C ARG A 112 -15.66 20.00 0.82
N LEU A 113 -14.38 19.63 0.94
CA LEU A 113 -13.27 20.55 1.12
C LEU A 113 -12.61 20.87 -0.22
N ARG A 114 -11.99 22.05 -0.33
CA ARG A 114 -11.30 22.49 -1.56
C ARG A 114 -9.89 22.95 -1.26
N GLY A 115 -8.98 22.67 -2.19
CA GLY A 115 -7.61 23.19 -2.20
C GLY A 115 -6.87 22.95 -0.88
N ASP A 116 -6.52 24.04 -0.20
CA ASP A 116 -5.67 24.05 1.00
C ASP A 116 -6.30 23.33 2.20
N TYR A 117 -7.63 23.37 2.31
CA TYR A 117 -8.33 22.65 3.38
C TYR A 117 -8.18 21.13 3.25
N LEU A 118 -8.12 20.61 2.03
CA LEU A 118 -7.87 19.19 1.81
C LEU A 118 -6.43 18.81 2.19
N ALA A 119 -5.46 19.68 1.86
CA ALA A 119 -4.06 19.46 2.21
C ALA A 119 -3.87 19.37 3.74
N ILE A 120 -4.49 20.28 4.50
CA ILE A 120 -4.43 20.29 5.97
C ILE A 120 -5.03 19.02 6.55
N VAL A 121 -6.19 18.58 6.06
CA VAL A 121 -6.84 17.36 6.57
C VAL A 121 -6.02 16.11 6.27
N THR A 122 -5.42 16.01 5.08
CA THR A 122 -4.58 14.85 4.73
C THR A 122 -3.29 14.81 5.56
N LEU A 123 -2.70 15.95 5.90
CA LEU A 123 -1.58 16.03 6.86
C LEU A 123 -2.02 15.64 8.28
N GLY A 124 -3.16 16.15 8.74
CA GLY A 124 -3.71 15.82 10.04
C GLY A 124 -3.97 14.33 10.17
N PHE A 125 -4.56 13.71 9.15
CA PHE A 125 -4.73 12.25 9.08
C PHE A 125 -3.38 11.52 9.08
N GLY A 126 -2.39 12.04 8.35
CA GLY A 126 -0.98 11.68 8.41
C GLY A 126 -0.47 11.49 9.84
N GLU A 127 -0.61 12.57 10.62
CA GLU A 127 -0.08 12.64 11.98
C GLU A 127 -0.89 11.81 12.97
N VAL A 128 -2.23 11.82 12.86
CA VAL A 128 -3.10 11.02 13.73
C VAL A 128 -2.76 9.54 13.61
N VAL A 129 -2.66 9.01 12.38
CA VAL A 129 -2.34 7.59 12.17
C VAL A 129 -0.96 7.26 12.75
N LYS A 130 0.04 8.14 12.56
CA LYS A 130 1.38 7.96 13.13
C LYS A 130 1.34 7.88 14.66
N VAL A 131 0.63 8.80 15.31
CA VAL A 131 0.48 8.82 16.78
C VAL A 131 -0.28 7.58 17.25
N THR A 132 -1.36 7.21 16.58
CA THR A 132 -2.16 6.02 16.90
C THR A 132 -1.33 4.74 16.81
N LEU A 133 -0.56 4.56 15.73
CA LEU A 133 0.31 3.38 15.56
C LEU A 133 1.41 3.31 16.62
N ARG A 134 1.94 4.47 17.07
CA ARG A 134 2.93 4.52 18.15
C ARG A 134 2.33 4.26 19.52
N ASN A 135 1.09 4.68 19.76
CA ASN A 135 0.41 4.52 21.04
C ASN A 135 -0.14 3.11 21.25
N LEU A 136 -0.51 2.41 20.17
CA LEU A 136 -1.01 1.03 20.19
C LEU A 136 0.11 -0.01 20.36
N GLU A 137 1.03 0.21 21.29
CA GLU A 137 2.21 -0.64 21.47
C GLU A 137 1.89 -2.13 21.67
N GLN A 138 0.78 -2.42 22.36
CA GLN A 138 0.30 -3.79 22.60
C GLN A 138 -0.13 -4.53 21.32
N ILE A 139 -0.47 -3.80 20.25
CA ILE A 139 -1.00 -4.38 19.00
C ILE A 139 0.00 -4.23 17.85
N THR A 140 0.69 -3.10 17.76
CA THR A 140 1.59 -2.78 16.65
C THR A 140 3.06 -3.04 16.98
N GLY A 141 3.40 -3.28 18.25
CA GLY A 141 4.78 -3.26 18.72
C GLY A 141 5.37 -1.84 18.82
N GLY A 142 4.52 -0.81 18.70
CA GLY A 142 4.91 0.59 18.87
C GLY A 142 5.98 1.02 17.87
N MET A 143 7.11 1.54 18.36
CA MET A 143 8.23 1.95 17.51
C MET A 143 9.07 0.78 16.98
N LYS A 144 8.95 -0.42 17.57
CA LYS A 144 9.69 -1.62 17.14
C LYS A 144 9.01 -2.33 15.97
N GLY A 145 7.72 -2.11 15.78
CA GLY A 145 6.91 -2.81 14.79
C GLY A 145 6.71 -4.30 15.13
N LEU A 146 6.06 -5.02 14.22
CA LEU A 146 5.82 -6.46 14.34
C LEU A 146 6.93 -7.24 13.63
N ASN A 147 7.59 -8.15 14.34
CA ASN A 147 8.67 -8.99 13.80
C ASN A 147 8.72 -10.33 14.58
N PRO A 148 8.84 -11.50 13.94
CA PRO A 148 8.94 -11.74 12.48
C PRO A 148 7.58 -11.79 11.77
N VAL A 149 7.49 -11.11 10.62
CA VAL A 149 6.37 -11.25 9.68
C VAL A 149 6.74 -12.36 8.67
N PRO A 150 5.91 -13.41 8.50
CA PRO A 150 6.19 -14.48 7.55
C PRO A 150 6.34 -13.97 6.11
N PRO A 151 7.25 -14.56 5.30
CA PRO A 151 7.39 -14.18 3.90
C PRO A 151 6.12 -14.55 3.09
N PRO A 152 5.81 -13.78 2.02
CA PRO A 152 4.71 -14.09 1.13
C PRO A 152 4.90 -15.48 0.50
N GLY A 153 4.00 -16.42 0.78
CA GLY A 153 4.09 -17.82 0.34
C GLY A 153 4.22 -18.84 1.47
N ALA A 154 4.45 -18.40 2.72
CA ALA A 154 4.26 -19.24 3.90
C ALA A 154 2.77 -19.25 4.28
N GLY A 155 1.99 -20.07 3.59
CA GLY A 155 0.62 -20.43 3.90
C GLY A 155 0.43 -21.92 3.76
#